data_AF-A0A1B6EHR3-F1
#
_entry.id   AF-A0A1B6EHR3-F1
#
_cell.length_a   1.000
_cell.length_b   1.000
_cell.length_c   1.000
_cell.angle_alpha   90.00
_cell.angle_beta   90.00
_cell.angle_gamma   90.00
#
_symmetry.space_group_name_H-M   'P 1'
#
loop_
_entity.id
_entity.type
_entity.pdbx_description
1 polymer ?
#
loop_
_entity_poly.entity_id
_entity_poly.type
_entity_poly.pdbx_seq_one_letter_code
_entity_poly.pdbx_strand_id
1 'polypeptide(L)'
;DRYRGAVALVYVHDGTVQPGDEVCSHHSKRHYTVKAVGVLKPQEQATSRLVGGQVGYLVCNMRSVSEAHIGDTLHAKSSKVEPLGGISPAQPMVYAGVYPMDQSQHVSMRSAIEKLALNDPAVTVTIDSSPALGQGWRVGFLGLL
;
A
#
# COMPACT_ATOMS: atom_id res chain seq x y z
N ASP A 1 -4.22 -4.85 7.02
CA ASP A 1 -4.85 -5.54 8.17
C ASP A 1 -6.05 -6.34 7.70
N ARG A 2 -6.24 -7.58 8.20
CA ARG A 2 -7.30 -8.49 7.72
C ARG A 2 -8.72 -7.96 7.97
N TYR A 3 -8.93 -7.13 8.99
CA TYR A 3 -10.25 -6.63 9.39
C TYR A 3 -10.42 -5.13 9.10
N ARG A 4 -9.32 -4.38 9.13
CA ARG A 4 -9.34 -2.91 8.99
C ARG A 4 -9.02 -2.42 7.58
N GLY A 5 -8.63 -3.30 6.67
CA GLY A 5 -8.22 -2.94 5.32
C GLY A 5 -6.80 -2.39 5.29
N ALA A 6 -6.54 -1.40 4.43
CA ALA A 6 -5.25 -0.71 4.41
C ALA A 6 -5.06 0.14 5.67
N VAL A 7 -3.91 -0.01 6.32
CA VAL A 7 -3.51 0.80 7.48
C VAL A 7 -2.27 1.57 7.06
N ALA A 8 -2.40 2.89 6.96
CA ALA A 8 -1.31 3.76 6.55
C ALA A 8 -0.51 4.22 7.77
N LEU A 9 0.81 4.09 7.72
CA LEU A 9 1.69 4.79 8.66
C LEU A 9 1.89 6.21 8.15
N VAL A 10 1.61 7.21 8.98
CA VAL A 10 1.56 8.61 8.59
C VAL A 10 2.41 9.46 9.52
N TYR A 11 3.02 10.49 8.93
CA TYR A 11 3.57 11.63 9.66
C TYR A 11 2.64 12.82 9.41
N VAL A 12 2.12 13.42 10.49
CA VAL A 12 1.30 14.63 10.38
C VAL A 12 2.24 15.82 10.28
N HIS A 13 2.47 16.31 9.06
CA HIS A 13 3.34 17.45 8.84
C HIS A 13 2.76 18.74 9.43
N ASP A 14 1.48 19.00 9.21
CA ASP A 14 0.77 20.17 9.72
C ASP A 14 -0.72 19.84 9.99
N GLY A 15 -1.36 20.65 10.82
CA GLY A 15 -2.77 20.50 11.18
C GLY A 15 -3.06 19.34 12.11
N THR A 16 -4.26 18.79 12.00
CA THR A 16 -4.76 17.70 12.84
C THR A 16 -5.64 16.75 12.05
N VAL A 17 -5.67 15.48 12.44
CA VAL A 17 -6.59 14.48 11.87
C VAL A 17 -7.21 13.64 12.98
N GLN A 18 -8.51 13.41 12.89
CA GLN A 18 -9.29 12.64 13.85
C GLN A 18 -10.32 11.73 13.17
N PRO A 19 -10.84 10.70 13.87
CA PRO A 19 -11.92 9.88 13.34
C PRO A 19 -13.15 10.72 12.97
N GLY A 20 -13.73 10.47 11.80
CA GLY A 20 -14.85 11.22 11.23
C GLY A 20 -14.43 12.25 10.19
N ASP A 21 -13.15 12.64 10.13
CA ASP A 21 -12.68 13.61 9.15
C ASP A 21 -12.72 13.06 7.71
N GLU A 22 -12.98 13.95 6.75
CA GLU A 22 -12.84 13.66 5.32
C GLU A 22 -11.49 14.13 4.79
N VAL A 23 -10.67 13.17 4.36
CA VAL A 23 -9.36 13.42 3.74
C VAL A 23 -9.38 13.10 2.26
N CYS A 24 -8.51 13.78 1.51
CA CYS A 24 -8.29 13.61 0.09
C CYS A 24 -6.84 13.18 -0.15
N SER A 25 -6.66 12.19 -1.01
CA SER A 25 -5.35 11.78 -1.53
C SER A 25 -4.89 12.76 -2.60
N HIS A 26 -3.71 13.35 -2.44
CA HIS A 26 -3.18 14.24 -3.47
C HIS A 26 -2.82 13.46 -4.74
N HIS A 27 -2.27 12.24 -4.62
CA HIS A 27 -1.88 11.38 -5.74
C HIS A 27 -3.09 10.89 -6.56
N SER A 28 -4.09 10.30 -5.91
CA SER A 28 -5.22 9.66 -6.59
C SER A 28 -6.47 10.54 -6.73
N LYS A 29 -6.51 11.69 -6.03
CA LYS A 29 -7.68 12.58 -5.91
C LYS A 29 -8.92 11.91 -5.29
N ARG A 30 -8.76 10.73 -4.69
CA ARG A 30 -9.84 10.02 -4.00
C ARG A 30 -10.08 10.58 -2.61
N HIS A 31 -11.33 10.51 -2.18
CA HIS A 31 -11.77 10.94 -0.86
C HIS A 31 -11.99 9.74 0.06
N TYR A 32 -11.62 9.90 1.32
CA TYR A 32 -11.76 8.88 2.34
C TYR A 32 -12.24 9.48 3.66
N THR A 33 -13.09 8.73 4.36
CA THR A 33 -13.45 9.03 5.75
C THR A 33 -12.48 8.33 6.68
N VAL A 34 -11.89 9.08 7.60
CA VAL A 34 -10.99 8.56 8.64
C VAL A 34 -11.83 7.78 9.66
N LYS A 35 -11.50 6.50 9.85
CA LYS A 35 -12.20 5.61 10.78
C LYS A 35 -11.51 5.56 12.15
N ALA A 36 -10.18 5.55 12.15
CA ALA A 36 -9.39 5.50 13.36
C ALA A 36 -8.00 6.11 13.13
N VAL A 37 -7.46 6.68 14.19
CA VAL A 37 -6.06 7.13 14.26
C VAL A 37 -5.46 6.67 15.57
N GLY A 38 -4.13 6.56 15.62
CA GLY A 38 -3.43 6.16 16.83
C GLY A 38 -1.93 6.21 16.68
N VAL A 39 -1.25 5.85 17.77
CA VAL A 39 0.21 5.78 17.83
C VAL A 39 0.64 4.35 18.14
N LEU A 40 1.88 4.01 17.78
CA LEU A 40 2.47 2.72 18.13
C LEU A 40 3.34 2.89 19.37
N LYS A 41 3.00 2.21 20.47
CA LYS A 41 3.73 2.23 21.74
C LYS A 41 3.67 0.89 22.50
N PRO A 42 4.61 -0.03 22.24
CA PRO A 42 4.97 -0.56 20.91
C PRO A 42 3.78 -1.24 20.20
N GLN A 43 2.73 -1.61 20.95
CA GLN A 43 1.45 -2.01 20.38
C GLN A 43 0.66 -0.79 19.89
N GLU A 44 -0.32 -1.02 19.02
CA GLU A 44 -1.21 0.03 18.56
C GLU A 44 -2.09 0.55 19.71
N GLN A 45 -2.04 1.86 19.94
CA GLN A 45 -2.88 2.56 20.87
C GLN A 45 -3.71 3.60 20.12
N ALA A 46 -5.03 3.39 20.08
CA ALA A 46 -5.96 4.34 19.48
C ALA A 46 -5.93 5.67 20.24
N THR A 47 -6.00 6.77 19.50
CA THR A 47 -6.03 8.14 20.05
C THR A 47 -7.20 8.91 19.48
N SER A 48 -7.65 9.96 20.17
CA SER A 48 -8.75 10.81 19.69
C SER A 48 -8.36 11.61 18.45
N ARG A 49 -7.10 12.02 18.32
CA ARG A 49 -6.56 12.74 17.17
C ARG A 49 -5.05 12.60 17.08
N LEU A 50 -4.50 12.82 15.88
CA LEU A 50 -3.09 13.10 15.66
C LEU A 50 -2.93 14.59 15.31
N VAL A 51 -1.84 15.20 15.76
CA VAL A 51 -1.51 16.62 15.53
C VAL A 51 -0.15 16.77 14.86
N GLY A 52 0.10 17.94 14.26
CA GLY A 52 1.36 18.29 13.62
C GLY A 52 2.60 17.89 14.44
N GLY A 53 3.55 17.24 13.78
CA GLY A 53 4.77 16.68 14.36
C GLY A 53 4.65 15.23 14.87
N GLN A 54 3.46 14.63 14.87
CA GLN A 54 3.27 13.26 15.34
C GLN A 54 3.38 12.22 14.21
N VAL A 55 3.89 11.05 14.58
CA VAL A 55 3.88 9.84 13.74
C VAL A 55 2.88 8.85 14.33
N GLY A 56 2.07 8.24 13.47
CA GLY A 56 1.04 7.30 13.90
C GLY A 56 0.55 6.43 12.77
N TYR A 57 -0.55 5.73 13.05
CA TYR A 57 -1.30 5.02 12.03
C TYR A 57 -2.62 5.73 11.75
N LEU A 58 -3.07 5.63 10.50
CA LEU A 58 -4.34 6.13 10.01
C LEU A 58 -5.07 5.00 9.31
N VAL A 59 -6.31 4.76 9.73
CA VAL A 59 -7.21 3.82 9.09
C VAL A 59 -8.29 4.62 8.39
N CYS A 60 -8.26 4.58 7.08
CA CYS A 60 -9.28 5.14 6.20
C CYS A 60 -9.86 3.99 5.36
N ASN A 61 -11.12 4.08 4.96
CA ASN A 61 -11.88 3.00 4.32
C ASN A 61 -11.43 2.66 2.88
N MET A 62 -10.12 2.60 2.65
CA MET A 62 -9.45 2.15 1.44
C MET A 62 -9.69 0.65 1.27
N ARG A 63 -10.20 0.24 0.10
CA ARG A 63 -10.62 -1.15 -0.15
C ARG A 63 -9.43 -2.05 -0.47
N SER A 64 -8.41 -1.51 -1.12
CA SER A 64 -7.18 -2.23 -1.45
C SER A 64 -5.94 -1.49 -0.98
N VAL A 65 -4.87 -2.26 -0.68
CA VAL A 65 -3.55 -1.72 -0.31
C VAL A 65 -2.98 -0.85 -1.43
N SER A 66 -3.33 -1.14 -2.69
CA SER A 66 -2.94 -0.33 -3.84
C SER A 66 -3.51 1.10 -3.84
N GLU A 67 -4.54 1.39 -3.05
CA GLU A 67 -5.02 2.77 -2.85
C GLU A 67 -4.14 3.56 -1.86
N ALA A 68 -3.44 2.86 -0.96
CA ALA A 68 -2.51 3.45 -0.01
C ALA A 68 -1.14 3.60 -0.68
N HIS A 69 -0.95 4.71 -1.40
CA HIS A 69 0.31 5.00 -2.08
C HIS A 69 1.35 5.53 -1.10
N ILE A 70 2.52 4.89 -1.06
CA ILE A 70 3.65 5.31 -0.21
C ILE A 70 4.17 6.66 -0.72
N GLY A 71 4.31 7.64 0.18
CA GLY A 71 4.73 9.00 -0.17
C GLY A 71 3.61 9.91 -0.68
N ASP A 72 2.36 9.46 -0.66
CA ASP A 72 1.22 10.34 -0.92
C ASP A 72 1.00 11.34 0.23
N THR A 73 0.40 12.49 -0.12
CA THR A 73 -0.03 13.51 0.84
C THR A 73 -1.54 13.44 1.02
N LEU A 74 -1.98 13.12 2.24
CA LEU A 74 -3.38 13.20 2.62
C LEU A 74 -3.67 14.58 3.20
N HIS A 75 -4.75 15.23 2.75
CA HIS A 75 -5.14 16.56 3.23
C HIS A 75 -6.64 16.67 3.46
N ALA A 76 -7.07 17.62 4.29
CA ALA A 76 -8.50 17.89 4.49
C ALA A 76 -9.15 18.25 3.14
N LYS A 77 -10.34 17.69 2.87
CA LYS A 77 -11.06 17.90 1.60
C LYS A 77 -11.36 19.37 1.29
N SER A 78 -11.53 20.20 2.33
CA SER A 78 -11.77 21.64 2.22
C SER A 78 -10.50 22.47 1.97
N SER A 79 -9.32 21.86 2.08
CA SER A 79 -8.02 22.55 1.96
C SER A 79 -7.35 22.20 0.63
N LYS A 80 -6.68 23.19 0.02
CA LYS A 80 -5.70 22.95 -1.04
C LYS A 80 -4.32 23.03 -0.43
N VAL A 81 -3.54 21.96 -0.56
CA VAL A 81 -2.17 21.89 -0.06
C VAL A 81 -1.24 21.51 -1.19
N GLU A 82 -0.03 22.05 -1.16
CA GLU A 82 1.05 21.53 -1.98
C GLU A 82 1.44 20.13 -1.47
N PRO A 83 1.63 19.15 -2.35
CA PRO A 83 2.05 17.82 -1.92
C PRO A 83 3.43 17.90 -1.29
N LEU A 84 3.61 17.17 -0.19
CA LEU A 84 4.94 16.85 0.31
C LEU A 84 5.66 16.06 -0.80
N GLY A 85 6.93 16.39 -1.03
CA GLY A 85 7.72 15.87 -2.15
C GLY A 85 7.47 14.38 -2.40
N GLY A 86 7.12 14.04 -3.64
CA GLY A 86 6.68 12.69 -3.99
C GLY A 86 7.82 11.68 -3.91
N ILE A 87 7.50 10.48 -3.42
CA ILE A 87 8.39 9.33 -3.54
C ILE A 87 8.26 8.81 -4.98
N SER A 88 9.39 8.62 -5.66
CA SER A 88 9.37 7.99 -6.98
C SER A 88 8.83 6.56 -6.86
N PRO A 89 7.93 6.12 -7.76
CA PRO A 89 7.37 4.79 -7.70
C PRO A 89 8.51 3.75 -7.71
N ALA A 90 8.35 2.71 -6.89
CA ALA A 90 9.25 1.59 -6.83
C ALA A 90 9.47 1.00 -8.24
N GLN A 91 10.70 1.10 -8.75
CA GLN A 91 11.07 0.56 -10.05
C GLN A 91 11.76 -0.79 -9.85
N PRO A 92 11.21 -1.89 -10.41
CA PRO A 92 11.86 -3.19 -10.33
C PRO A 92 13.21 -3.15 -11.06
N MET A 93 14.28 -3.53 -10.36
CA MET A 93 15.64 -3.59 -10.90
C MET A 93 16.03 -5.02 -11.31
N VAL A 94 15.36 -6.02 -10.72
CA VAL A 94 15.65 -7.45 -10.93
C VAL A 94 14.36 -8.17 -11.29
N TYR A 95 14.43 -9.10 -12.24
CA TYR A 95 13.29 -9.91 -12.67
C TYR A 95 13.59 -11.40 -12.53
N ALA A 96 12.59 -12.18 -12.13
CA ALA A 96 12.64 -13.63 -12.11
C ALA A 96 11.46 -14.22 -12.91
N GLY A 97 11.75 -15.24 -13.71
CA GLY A 97 10.72 -16.09 -14.31
C GLY A 97 10.32 -17.18 -13.31
N VAL A 98 9.06 -17.19 -12.90
CA VAL A 98 8.49 -18.10 -11.92
C VAL A 98 7.51 -19.02 -12.63
N TYR A 99 7.83 -20.31 -12.63
CA TYR A 99 7.02 -21.35 -13.28
C TYR A 99 6.71 -22.46 -12.27
N PRO A 100 5.50 -23.03 -12.29
CA PRO A 100 5.18 -24.16 -11.44
C PRO A 100 5.93 -25.41 -11.92
N MET A 101 6.40 -26.25 -10.98
CA MET A 101 7.02 -27.53 -11.34
C MET A 101 6.02 -28.49 -12.01
N ASP A 102 4.75 -28.40 -11.63
CA ASP A 102 3.63 -29.12 -12.24
C ASP A 102 2.50 -28.12 -12.54
N GLN A 103 1.98 -28.15 -13.77
CA GLN A 103 0.89 -27.29 -14.23
C GLN A 103 -0.41 -27.48 -13.42
N SER A 104 -0.57 -28.62 -12.73
CA SER A 104 -1.66 -28.80 -11.76
C SER A 104 -1.63 -27.75 -10.62
N GLN A 105 -0.46 -27.19 -10.31
CA GLN A 105 -0.24 -26.19 -9.26
C GLN A 105 -0.37 -24.75 -9.76
N HIS A 106 -0.72 -24.53 -11.03
CA HIS A 106 -0.80 -23.19 -11.60
C HIS A 106 -1.75 -22.28 -10.79
N VAL A 107 -2.92 -22.80 -10.38
CA VAL A 107 -3.91 -22.04 -9.60
C VAL A 107 -3.39 -21.66 -8.21
N SER A 108 -2.74 -22.59 -7.52
CA SER A 108 -2.20 -22.34 -6.17
C SER A 108 -1.03 -21.36 -6.23
N MET A 109 -0.13 -21.49 -7.20
CA MET A 109 1.00 -20.58 -7.42
C MET A 109 0.52 -19.17 -7.76
N ARG A 110 -0.48 -19.03 -8.64
CA ARG A 110 -1.11 -17.74 -8.95
C ARG A 110 -1.62 -17.05 -7.67
N SER A 111 -2.37 -17.79 -6.86
CA SER A 111 -2.91 -17.26 -5.60
C SER A 111 -1.81 -16.83 -4.63
N ALA A 112 -0.70 -17.57 -4.57
CA ALA A 112 0.45 -17.20 -3.75
C ALA A 112 1.12 -15.91 -4.23
N ILE A 113 1.33 -15.76 -5.53
CA ILE A 113 1.93 -14.56 -6.14
C ILE A 113 1.02 -13.34 -5.95
N GLU A 114 -0.30 -13.48 -6.14
CA GLU A 114 -1.26 -12.40 -5.91
C GLU A 114 -1.27 -11.96 -4.44
N LYS A 115 -1.15 -12.90 -3.49
CA LYS A 115 -1.01 -12.58 -2.06
C LYS A 115 0.30 -11.86 -1.74
N LEU A 116 1.40 -12.22 -2.41
CA LEU A 116 2.67 -11.51 -2.27
C LEU A 116 2.54 -10.05 -2.73
N ALA A 117 2.04 -9.85 -3.96
CA ALA A 117 1.84 -8.52 -4.54
C ALA A 117 0.83 -7.64 -3.76
N LEU A 118 -0.11 -8.25 -3.03
CA LEU A 118 -1.03 -7.52 -2.16
C LEU A 118 -0.35 -6.93 -0.92
N ASN A 119 0.69 -7.59 -0.42
CA ASN A 119 1.41 -7.15 0.77
C ASN A 119 2.64 -6.30 0.45
N ASP A 120 3.27 -6.55 -0.70
CA ASP A 120 4.44 -5.81 -1.17
C ASP A 120 4.12 -4.99 -2.42
N PRO A 121 3.90 -3.67 -2.29
CA PRO A 121 3.57 -2.81 -3.42
C PRO A 121 4.74 -2.60 -4.40
N ALA A 122 5.97 -3.00 -4.06
CA ALA A 122 7.11 -2.92 -4.96
C ALA A 122 7.21 -4.15 -5.89
N VAL A 123 6.52 -5.24 -5.58
CA VAL A 123 6.49 -6.44 -6.41
C VAL A 123 5.57 -6.23 -7.61
N THR A 124 6.11 -6.44 -8.81
CA THR A 124 5.34 -6.40 -10.06
C THR A 124 5.18 -7.80 -10.63
N VAL A 125 4.02 -8.09 -11.21
CA VAL A 125 3.70 -9.42 -11.72
C VAL A 125 3.07 -9.29 -13.09
N THR A 126 3.65 -9.94 -14.08
CA THR A 126 3.10 -10.08 -15.44
C THR A 126 3.02 -11.54 -15.82
N ILE A 127 1.96 -11.93 -16.53
CA ILE A 127 1.84 -13.29 -17.06
C ILE A 127 2.96 -13.52 -18.09
N ASP A 128 3.58 -14.68 -18.04
CA ASP A 128 4.64 -15.09 -18.96
C ASP A 128 4.42 -16.53 -19.44
N SER A 129 5.01 -16.91 -20.57
CA SER A 129 4.92 -18.26 -21.10
C SER A 129 6.23 -18.73 -21.71
N SER A 130 6.57 -19.99 -21.46
CA SER A 130 7.78 -20.64 -21.93
C SER A 130 7.42 -21.91 -22.70
N PRO A 131 8.03 -22.17 -23.87
CA PRO A 131 7.80 -23.42 -24.60
C PRO A 131 8.16 -24.68 -23.81
N ALA A 132 9.17 -24.58 -22.93
CA ALA A 132 9.66 -25.72 -22.14
C ALA A 132 8.97 -25.84 -20.77
N LEU A 133 8.59 -24.71 -20.16
CA LEU A 133 8.08 -24.67 -18.79
C LEU A 133 6.56 -24.44 -18.72
N GLY A 134 5.91 -24.15 -19.85
CA GLY A 134 4.50 -23.81 -19.92
C GLY A 134 4.21 -22.38 -19.43
N GLN A 135 3.01 -22.19 -18.87
CA GLN A 135 2.58 -20.88 -18.36
C GLN A 135 3.19 -20.58 -16.99
N GLY A 136 3.59 -19.33 -16.78
CA GLY A 136 4.14 -18.84 -15.52
C GLY A 136 4.00 -17.31 -15.39
N TRP A 137 4.91 -16.71 -14.64
CA TRP A 137 4.91 -15.29 -14.34
C TRP A 137 6.32 -14.71 -14.41
N ARG A 138 6.43 -13.51 -14.95
CA ARG A 138 7.60 -12.66 -14.75
C ARG A 138 7.33 -11.76 -13.56
N VAL A 139 8.13 -11.92 -12.51
CA VAL A 139 8.02 -11.20 -11.25
C VAL A 139 9.19 -10.22 -11.13
N GLY A 140 8.90 -8.94 -10.89
CA GLY A 140 9.90 -7.89 -10.70
C GLY A 140 10.08 -7.50 -9.25
N PHE A 141 11.34 -7.31 -8.83
CA PHE A 141 11.78 -6.98 -7.47
C PHE A 141 12.72 -5.76 -7.49
N LEU A 142 12.87 -5.08 -6.35
CA LEU A 142 13.77 -3.93 -6.21
C LEU A 142 15.26 -4.27 -6.27
N GLY A 143 15.64 -5.51 -5.98
CA GLY A 143 17.03 -5.93 -5.91
C GLY A 143 17.18 -7.35 -5.37
N LEU A 144 18.43 -7.80 -5.27
CA LEU A 144 18.80 -8.98 -4.48
C LEU A 144 19.02 -8.55 -3.03
N LEU A 145 18.57 -9.36 -2.08
CA LEU A 145 18.76 -9.13 -0.63
C LEU A 145 19.99 -9.88 -0.12
#